data_AF-A0A800LTD5-F1
#
_entry.id   AF-A0A800LTD5-F1
#
_cell.length_a   1.000
_cell.length_b   1.000
_cell.length_c   1.000
_cell.angle_alpha   90.00
_cell.angle_beta   90.00
_cell.angle_gamma   90.00
#
_symmetry.space_group_name_H-M   'P 1'
#
loop_
_entity.id
_entity.type
_entity.pdbx_description
1 polymer ?
#
loop_
_entity_poly.entity_id
_entity_poly.type
_entity_poly.pdbx_seq_one_letter_code
_entity_poly.pdbx_strand_id
1 'polypeptide(L)' 'MTSNTATLNSHVLCTVSEQGIATLTLNRPEKHNAFDDHIIAQLITHLQSL' A
#
# COMPACT_ATOMS: atom_id res chain seq x y z
N MET A 1 16.47 -14.90 -6.67
CA MET A 1 15.21 -14.53 -7.34
C MET A 1 14.39 -13.72 -6.36
N THR A 2 14.38 -12.39 -6.47
CA THR A 2 13.49 -11.53 -5.68
C THR A 2 13.08 -10.35 -6.56
N SER A 3 11.96 -10.50 -7.26
CA SER A 3 11.36 -9.42 -8.04
C SER A 3 10.67 -8.46 -7.07
N ASN A 4 11.41 -7.48 -6.55
CA ASN A 4 10.85 -6.38 -5.78
C ASN A 4 10.32 -5.33 -6.77
N THR A 5 9.08 -5.49 -7.23
CA THR A 5 8.38 -4.47 -8.02
C THR A 5 7.87 -3.37 -7.09
N ALA A 6 8.78 -2.51 -6.63
CA ALA A 6 8.42 -1.26 -5.96
C ALA A 6 7.96 -0.25 -7.03
N THR A 7 6.65 -0.26 -7.32
CA THR A 7 6.03 0.73 -8.20
C THR A 7 6.15 2.11 -7.54
N LEU A 8 7.00 2.94 -8.13
CA LEU A 8 7.30 4.32 -7.75
C LEU A 8 6.09 5.25 -8.03
N ASN A 9 5.06 5.24 -7.17
CA ASN A 9 4.16 6.38 -6.89
C ASN A 9 2.96 6.05 -5.98
N SER A 10 3.04 5.02 -5.13
CA SER A 10 1.91 4.67 -4.28
C SER A 10 1.95 5.48 -2.98
N HIS A 11 0.93 6.33 -2.77
CA HIS A 11 0.65 6.91 -1.46
C HIS A 11 0.40 5.84 -0.38
N VAL A 12 0.22 4.58 -0.77
CA VAL A 12 0.09 3.42 0.10
C VAL A 12 1.26 2.47 -0.15
N LEU A 13 2.04 2.17 0.89
CA LEU A 13 3.09 1.17 0.85
C LEU A 13 2.54 -0.15 1.41
N CYS A 14 2.67 -1.25 0.67
CA CYS A 14 2.29 -2.58 1.14
C CYS A 14 3.54 -3.46 1.29
N THR A 15 3.75 -4.03 2.48
CA THR A 15 4.84 -4.98 2.75
C THR A 15 4.29 -6.23 3.39
N VAL A 16 4.64 -7.40 2.87
CA VAL A 16 4.27 -8.70 3.44
C VAL A 16 5.49 -9.28 4.11
N SER A 17 5.39 -9.59 5.41
CA SER A 17 6.47 -10.23 6.16
C SER A 17 6.51 -11.73 5.88
N GLU A 18 7.67 -12.36 6.13
CA GLU A 18 7.85 -13.82 6.00
C GLU A 18 6.95 -14.63 6.95
N GLN A 19 6.38 -13.98 7.97
CA GLN A 19 5.39 -14.56 8.89
C GLN A 19 3.97 -14.54 8.31
N GLY A 20 3.80 -14.06 7.07
CA GLY A 20 2.50 -13.93 6.41
C GLY A 20 1.71 -12.69 6.83
N ILE A 21 2.34 -11.71 7.47
CA ILE A 21 1.67 -10.48 7.92
C ILE A 21 1.81 -9.40 6.84
N ALA A 22 0.70 -9.03 6.21
CA ALA A 22 0.64 -7.89 5.31
C ALA A 22 0.43 -6.58 6.11
N THR A 23 1.30 -5.60 5.89
CA THR A 23 1.25 -4.26 6.48
C THR A 23 1.04 -3.24 5.37
N LEU A 24 -0.02 -2.45 5.47
CA LEU A 24 -0.30 -1.33 4.56
C LEU A 24 -0.10 0.00 5.30
N THR A 25 0.78 0.83 4.77
CA THR A 25 1.16 2.13 5.33
C THR A 25 0.74 3.25 4.40
N LEU A 26 -0.16 4.12 4.86
CA LEU A 26 -0.54 5.34 4.14
C LEU A 26 0.52 6.42 4.39
N ASN A 27 1.24 6.81 3.33
CA ASN A 27 2.31 7.80 3.36
C ASN A 27 1.88 9.08 2.64
N ARG A 28 0.94 9.82 3.24
CA ARG A 28 0.45 11.09 2.72
C ARG A 28 0.32 12.15 3.84
N PRO A 29 1.45 12.56 4.45
CA PRO A 29 1.45 13.48 5.59
C PRO A 29 0.84 14.85 5.25
N GLU A 30 0.99 15.30 4.00
CA GLU A 30 0.42 16.56 3.46
C GLU A 30 -1.11 16.64 3.56
N LYS A 31 -1.79 15.50 3.56
CA LYS A 31 -3.25 15.41 3.75
C LYS A 31 -3.62 14.76 5.08
N HIS A 32 -2.71 14.74 6.05
CA HIS A 32 -2.92 14.05 7.32
C HIS A 32 -3.31 12.57 7.16
N ASN A 33 -2.78 11.91 6.12
CA ASN A 33 -3.18 10.54 5.76
C ASN A 33 -4.70 10.39 5.57
N ALA A 34 -5.36 11.41 5.02
CA ALA A 34 -6.78 11.35 4.74
C ALA A 34 -7.10 10.25 3.73
N PHE A 35 -8.17 9.52 4.01
CA PHE A 35 -8.79 8.59 3.08
C PHE A 35 -9.62 9.40 2.08
N ASP A 36 -9.17 9.46 0.84
CA ASP A 36 -9.98 9.92 -0.29
C ASP A 36 -10.33 8.75 -1.21
N ASP A 37 -11.20 9.00 -2.17
CA ASP A 37 -11.71 7.96 -3.08
C ASP A 37 -10.58 7.23 -3.83
N HIS A 38 -9.49 7.94 -4.13
CA HIS A 38 -8.30 7.37 -4.77
C HIS A 38 -7.53 6.45 -3.81
N ILE A 39 -7.30 6.86 -2.57
CA ILE A 39 -6.63 6.04 -1.55
C ILE A 39 -7.45 4.80 -1.22
N ILE A 40 -8.78 4.93 -1.10
CA ILE A 40 -9.67 3.79 -0.85
C ILE A 40 -9.60 2.79 -2.01
N ALA A 41 -9.68 3.25 -3.26
CA ALA A 41 -9.55 2.37 -4.42
C ALA A 41 -8.19 1.65 -4.49
N GLN A 42 -7.11 2.35 -4.16
CA GLN A 42 -5.77 1.76 -4.09
C GLN A 42 -5.65 0.71 -2.98
N LEU A 43 -6.18 1.00 -1.77
CA LEU A 43 -6.20 0.06 -0.65
C LEU A 43 -6.95 -1.22 -1.01
N ILE A 44 -8.15 -1.10 -1.59
CA ILE A 44 -8.96 -2.25 -2.00
C ILE A 44 -8.22 -3.09 -3.05
N THR A 45 -7.63 -2.44 -4.06
CA THR A 45 -6.86 -3.14 -5.10
C THR A 45 -5.68 -3.91 -4.48
N HIS A 46 -4.99 -3.34 -3.50
CA HIS A 46 -3.89 -4.01 -2.82
C HIS A 46 -4.38 -5.20 -2.00
N LEU A 47 -5.48 -5.06 -1.25
CA LEU A 47 -6.06 -6.14 -0.46
C LEU A 47 -6.59 -7.30 -1.32
N GLN A 48 -7.13 -7.02 -2.50
CA GLN A 48 -7.59 -8.05 -3.44
C GLN A 48 -6.45 -8.80 -4.14
N SER A 49 -5.24 -8.22 -4.17
CA SER A 49 -4.07 -8.80 -4.81
C SER A 49 -3.16 -9.58 -3.83
N LEU A 50 -3.52 -9.62 -2.55
CA LEU A 50 -2.89 -10.49 -1.53
C LEU A 50 -3.42 -11.92 -1.66
#